data_AF-A0A8T6IZX8-F1
#
_entry.id   AF-A0A8T6IZX8-F1
#
_cell.length_a   1.000
_cell.length_b   1.000
_cell.length_c   1.000
_cell.angle_alpha   90.00
_cell.angle_beta   90.00
_cell.angle_gamma   90.00
#
_symmetry.space_group_name_H-M   'P 1'
#
loop_
_entity.id
_entity.type
_entity.pdbx_description
1 polymer ?
#
loop_
_entity_poly.entity_id
_entity_poly.type
_entity_poly.pdbx_seq_one_letter_code
_entity_poly.pdbx_strand_id
1 'polypeptide(L)' 'MEDREPGALVRDVTFDEDRSQVRSGNAPQVMAAFRNLTATLVRWAGRTNIAAALRRHAAHVSEAFTLLGITPEFGK' A
#
# COMPACT_ATOMS: atom_id res chain seq x y z
N MET A 1 -9.27 26.91 -10.65
CA MET A 1 -9.43 25.79 -11.58
C MET A 1 -8.06 25.58 -12.18
N GLU A 2 -7.27 24.67 -11.61
CA GLU A 2 -5.96 24.30 -12.14
C GLU A 2 -5.91 22.77 -12.12
N ASP A 3 -5.66 22.23 -13.31
CA ASP A 3 -5.71 20.83 -13.69
C ASP A 3 -4.79 19.98 -12.81
N ARG A 4 -5.40 19.19 -11.94
CA ARG A 4 -4.72 18.08 -11.27
C ARG A 4 -4.88 16.85 -12.14
N GLU A 5 -3.99 16.66 -13.10
CA GLU A 5 -3.79 15.37 -13.76
C GLU A 5 -3.28 14.36 -12.72
N PRO A 6 -4.07 13.40 -12.22
CA PRO A 6 -3.59 12.36 -11.32
C PRO A 6 -3.08 11.20 -12.19
N GLY A 7 -2.08 11.47 -13.03
CA GLY A 7 -1.75 10.59 -14.17
C GLY A 7 -0.42 9.86 -14.09
N ALA A 8 0.43 10.09 -13.08
CA ALA A 8 1.74 9.44 -13.00
C ALA A 8 1.79 8.45 -11.83
N LEU A 9 1.34 7.22 -12.09
CA LEU A 9 1.62 6.07 -11.23
C LEU A 9 3.13 5.80 -11.26
N VAL A 10 3.86 6.42 -10.33
CA VAL A 10 5.28 6.14 -10.08
C VAL A 10 5.43 4.64 -9.81
N ARG A 11 6.30 3.96 -10.57
CA ARG A 11 6.63 2.55 -10.35
C ARG A 11 7.16 2.35 -8.94
N ASP A 12 6.38 1.68 -8.12
CA ASP A 12 6.70 1.45 -6.72
C ASP A 12 7.66 0.26 -6.58
N VAL A 13 8.95 0.53 -6.43
CA VAL A 13 9.99 -0.49 -6.19
C VAL A 13 9.93 -1.09 -4.79
N THR A 14 9.09 -0.57 -3.88
CA THR A 14 9.07 -1.04 -2.49
C THR A 14 8.45 -2.42 -2.33
N PHE A 15 7.46 -2.76 -3.18
CA PHE A 15 6.77 -4.04 -3.12
C PHE A 15 7.51 -5.19 -3.82
N ASP A 16 8.66 -4.92 -4.45
CA ASP A 16 9.50 -5.93 -5.09
C ASP A 16 8.70 -6.89 -6.01
N GLU A 17 7.88 -6.28 -6.88
CA GLU A 17 6.91 -6.95 -7.77
C GLU A 17 7.52 -8.13 -8.55
N ASP A 18 8.77 -8.00 -8.98
CA ASP A 18 9.50 -9.03 -9.72
C ASP A 18 9.85 -10.26 -8.87
N ARG A 19 9.97 -10.11 -7.53
CA ARG A 19 10.32 -11.19 -6.62
C ARG A 19 9.11 -11.94 -6.06
N SER A 20 7.89 -11.49 -6.34
CA SER A 20 6.68 -12.21 -5.95
C SER A 20 6.55 -13.55 -6.69
N GLN A 21 6.53 -14.65 -5.96
CA GLN A 21 6.35 -16.02 -6.49
C GLN A 21 4.88 -16.37 -6.76
N VAL A 22 3.96 -15.42 -6.56
CA VAL A 22 2.54 -15.60 -6.81
C VAL A 22 2.29 -15.55 -8.32
N ARG A 23 2.28 -16.71 -8.99
CA ARG A 23 2.21 -16.84 -10.46
C ARG A 23 1.00 -17.59 -11.00
N SER A 24 0.07 -18.00 -10.13
CA SER A 24 -1.10 -18.80 -10.53
C SER A 24 -2.38 -17.97 -10.59
N GLY A 25 -3.15 -18.13 -11.67
CA GLY A 25 -4.46 -17.50 -11.84
C GLY A 25 -4.41 -15.97 -11.79
N ASN A 26 -5.43 -15.36 -11.18
CA ASN A 26 -5.56 -13.89 -11.10
C ASN A 26 -4.71 -13.25 -9.99
N ALA A 27 -3.89 -14.05 -9.30
CA ALA A 27 -3.17 -13.61 -8.12
C ALA A 27 -2.15 -12.46 -8.38
N PRO A 28 -1.45 -12.38 -9.53
CA PRO A 28 -0.65 -11.19 -9.88
C PRO A 28 -1.48 -9.91 -9.95
N GLN A 29 -2.67 -9.96 -10.55
CA GLN A 29 -3.56 -8.80 -10.70
C GLN A 29 -4.12 -8.35 -9.35
N VAL A 30 -4.51 -9.31 -8.50
CA VAL A 30 -4.96 -9.04 -7.14
C VAL A 30 -3.84 -8.36 -6.32
N MET A 31 -2.61 -8.86 -6.42
CA MET A 31 -1.45 -8.25 -5.75
C MET A 31 -1.14 -6.84 -6.25
N ALA A 32 -1.25 -6.59 -7.57
CA ALA A 32 -1.12 -5.26 -8.14
C ALA A 32 -2.18 -4.29 -7.58
N ALA A 33 -3.43 -4.74 -7.47
CA ALA A 33 -4.51 -3.95 -6.88
C ALA A 33 -4.23 -3.60 -5.41
N PHE A 34 -3.79 -4.56 -4.60
CA PHE A 34 -3.45 -4.34 -3.19
C PHE A 34 -2.30 -3.33 -3.01
N ARG A 35 -1.26 -3.42 -3.84
CA ARG A 35 -0.14 -2.47 -3.82
C ARG A 35 -0.57 -1.06 -4.20
N ASN A 36 -1.36 -0.92 -5.27
CA ASN A 36 -1.90 0.37 -5.69
C ASN A 36 -2.79 0.99 -4.62
N LEU A 37 -3.63 0.17 -3.96
CA LEU A 37 -4.43 0.59 -2.82
C LEU A 37 -3.54 1.08 -1.67
N THR A 38 -2.52 0.30 -1.30
CA THR A 38 -1.61 0.65 -0.21
C THR A 38 -0.87 1.96 -0.48
N ALA A 39 -0.33 2.14 -1.69
CA ALA A 39 0.34 3.38 -2.09
C ALA A 39 -0.62 4.59 -2.01
N THR A 40 -1.87 4.41 -2.46
CA THR A 40 -2.92 5.43 -2.37
C THR A 40 -3.22 5.81 -0.92
N LEU A 41 -3.43 4.83 -0.04
CA LEU A 41 -3.74 5.05 1.38
C LEU A 41 -2.62 5.77 2.11
N VAL A 42 -1.37 5.35 1.88
CA VAL A 42 -0.19 5.98 2.47
C VAL A 42 -0.07 7.44 2.03
N ARG A 43 -0.35 7.73 0.75
CA ARG A 43 -0.33 9.10 0.22
C ARG A 43 -1.50 9.94 0.75
N TRP A 44 -2.67 9.32 0.94
CA TRP A 44 -3.82 9.96 1.56
C TRP A 44 -3.58 10.32 3.03
N ALA A 45 -2.83 9.48 3.76
CA ALA A 45 -2.32 9.79 5.10
C ALA A 45 -1.18 10.82 5.14
N GLY A 46 -0.91 11.51 4.03
CA GLY A 46 0.09 12.58 3.92
C GLY A 46 1.54 12.11 3.98
N ARG A 47 1.81 10.82 3.81
CA ARG A 47 3.18 10.29 3.81
C ARG A 47 3.76 10.36 2.40
N THR A 48 4.86 11.10 2.27
CA THR A 48 5.58 11.27 0.99
C THR A 48 6.59 10.15 0.73
N ASN A 49 7.08 9.50 1.79
CA ASN A 49 8.00 8.36 1.71
C ASN A 49 7.23 7.05 1.94
N ILE A 50 6.80 6.42 0.84
CA ILE A 50 6.03 5.17 0.86
C ILE A 50 6.82 4.04 1.51
N ALA A 51 8.12 3.93 1.23
CA ALA A 51 8.95 2.87 1.77
C ALA A 51 9.14 2.94 3.30
N ALA A 52 9.31 4.15 3.84
CA ALA A 52 9.37 4.34 5.29
C ALA A 52 8.02 4.04 5.96
N ALA A 53 6.90 4.46 5.35
CA ALA A 53 5.57 4.16 5.84
C ALA A 53 5.29 2.65 5.85
N LEU A 54 5.64 1.94 4.78
CA LEU A 54 5.49 0.49 4.69
C LEU A 54 6.30 -0.24 5.76
N ARG A 55 7.57 0.14 5.98
CA ARG A 55 8.39 -0.43 7.07
C ARG A 55 7.77 -0.21 8.45
N ARG A 56 7.21 0.99 8.69
CA ARG A 56 6.51 1.29 9.95
C ARG A 56 5.26 0.44 10.11
N HIS A 57 4.43 0.32 9.08
CA HIS A 57 3.21 -0.49 9.10
C HIS A 57 3.48 -1.98 9.22
N ALA A 58 4.58 -2.48 8.66
CA ALA A 58 5.03 -3.86 8.86
C ALA A 58 5.47 -4.11 10.32
N ALA A 59 6.10 -3.13 10.98
CA ALA A 59 6.47 -3.20 12.38
C ALA A 59 5.29 -2.95 13.35
N HIS A 60 4.30 -2.16 12.92
CA HIS A 60 3.12 -1.76 13.70
C HIS A 60 1.85 -2.08 12.92
N VAL A 61 1.51 -3.37 12.87
CA VAL A 61 0.38 -3.90 12.11
C VAL A 61 -0.96 -3.24 12.53
N SER A 62 -1.09 -2.84 13.80
CA SER A 62 -2.28 -2.11 14.28
C SER A 62 -2.48 -0.75 13.61
N GLU A 63 -1.40 -0.02 13.34
CA GLU A 63 -1.46 1.25 12.60
C GLU A 63 -1.85 1.01 11.14
N ALA A 64 -1.43 -0.12 10.55
CA ALA A 64 -1.81 -0.51 9.20
C ALA A 64 -3.32 -0.78 9.09
N PHE A 65 -3.90 -1.48 10.06
CA PHE A 65 -5.35 -1.70 10.13
C PHE A 65 -6.12 -0.41 10.35
N THR A 66 -5.61 0.47 11.22
CA THR A 66 -6.23 1.79 11.45
C THR A 66 -6.27 2.61 10.16
N LEU A 67 -5.22 2.53 9.32
CA LEU A 67 -5.20 3.16 8.00
C LEU A 67 -6.27 2.61 7.05
N LEU A 68 -6.66 1.35 7.22
CA LEU A 68 -7.77 0.71 6.50
C LEU A 68 -9.15 1.01 7.11
N GLY A 69 -9.22 1.81 8.18
CA GLY A 69 -10.46 2.06 8.93
C GLY A 69 -10.91 0.86 9.76
N ILE A 70 -10.05 -0.13 9.94
CA ILE A 70 -10.30 -1.32 10.76
C ILE A 70 -9.65 -1.05 12.10
N THR A 71 -10.43 -1.05 13.19
CA THR A 71 -9.84 -0.99 14.53
C THR A 71 -9.54 -2.43 14.96
N PRO A 72 -8.26 -2.84 15.01
CA PRO A 72 -7.97 -4.20 15.38
C PRO A 72 -8.02 -4.34 16.91
N GLU A 73 -8.88 -5.23 17.39
CA GLU A 73 -8.93 -5.61 18.80
C GLU A 73 -7.85 -6.67 19.07
N PHE A 74 -6.58 -6.25 19.06
CA PHE A 74 -5.50 -7.15 19.45
C PHE A 74 -5.45 -7.26 20.98
N GLY A 75 -5.85 -8.42 21.49
CA GLY A 75 -5.76 -8.75 22.92
C GLY A 75 -7.12 -8.76 23.64
N LYS A 76 -7.87 -9.84 23.44
CA LYS A 76 -8.35 -10.64 24.57
C LYS A 76 -7.58 -11.95 24.57
#